data_AF-A0A2K3LFF3-F1
#
_entry.id   AF-A0A2K3LFF3-F1
#
_cell.length_a   1.000
_cell.length_b   1.000
_cell.length_c   1.000
_cell.angle_alpha   90.00
_cell.angle_beta   90.00
_cell.angle_gamma   90.00
#
_symmetry.space_group_name_H-M   'P 1'
#
loop_
_entity.id
_entity.type
_entity.pdbx_description
1 polymer ?
#
loop_
_entity_poly.entity_id
_entity_poly.type
_entity_poly.pdbx_seq_one_letter_code
_entity_poly.pdbx_strand_id
1 'polypeptide(L)'
;MVSESPPQSVGPPTIYIHAPSLIVLSVSRCVKKSHIGWFISIDCGLVDKQNYTDETTSIYYTSDVNFTDTGVSNNISSKHKASLERQFWNVRSFPKGTRNCYTLYVSQGSSKKYLVRASFVYGNYDGKNFLPEFDIYLGAKWWESVVFEDSSSVITKEIIFSASSDYVHVCLFNTGKGTPFISVLELRVLNSDAYLVNSLELLGRFDIGLQGGKKIR
;
A
#
# COMPACT_ATOMS: atom_id res chain seq x y z
N MET A 1 85.35 41.29 16.30
CA MET A 1 84.89 41.13 17.70
C MET A 1 83.42 41.50 17.72
N VAL A 2 82.59 40.55 18.15
CA VAL A 2 81.11 40.47 18.14
C VAL A 2 80.37 41.64 17.48
N SER A 3 79.94 41.47 16.22
CA SER A 3 78.96 42.34 15.57
C SER A 3 77.58 41.70 15.69
N GLU A 4 76.72 42.30 16.51
CA GLU A 4 75.34 41.91 16.75
C GLU A 4 74.51 41.88 15.45
N SER A 5 73.72 40.81 15.29
CA SER A 5 72.67 40.70 14.27
C SER A 5 71.44 41.52 14.69
N PRO A 6 70.78 42.25 13.78
CA PRO A 6 69.61 43.07 14.10
C PRO A 6 68.38 42.20 14.45
N PRO A 7 67.45 42.72 15.29
CA PRO A 7 66.29 41.97 15.76
C PRO A 7 65.31 41.64 14.63
N GLN A 8 64.87 40.39 14.56
CA GLN A 8 63.81 39.95 13.66
C GLN A 8 62.46 40.52 14.11
N SER A 9 61.75 41.19 13.20
CA SER A 9 60.43 41.77 13.46
C SER A 9 59.39 40.67 13.71
N VAL A 10 58.79 40.67 14.90
CA VAL A 10 57.66 39.80 15.23
C VAL A 10 56.41 40.37 14.53
N GLY A 11 55.90 39.65 13.53
CA GLY A 11 54.63 39.96 12.88
C GLY A 11 53.43 39.76 13.83
N PRO A 12 52.29 40.41 13.58
CA PRO A 12 51.14 40.35 14.48
C PRO A 12 50.58 38.91 14.56
N PRO A 13 50.01 38.53 15.72
CA PRO A 13 49.47 37.18 15.91
C PRO A 13 48.33 36.93 14.91
N THR A 14 48.45 35.86 14.13
CA THR A 14 47.38 35.37 13.26
C THR A 14 46.26 34.81 14.13
N ILE A 15 45.15 35.53 14.22
CA ILE A 15 43.93 35.06 14.88
C ILE A 15 43.25 34.06 13.93
N TYR A 16 43.27 32.78 14.27
CA TYR A 16 42.46 31.76 13.60
C TYR A 16 41.02 31.86 14.10
N ILE A 17 40.15 32.47 13.30
CA ILE A 17 38.71 32.42 13.52
C ILE A 17 38.24 31.04 13.06
N HIS A 18 37.98 30.13 14.01
CA HIS A 18 37.29 28.88 13.70
C HIS A 18 35.86 29.21 13.25
N ALA A 19 35.61 29.09 11.95
CA ALA A 19 34.25 29.13 11.41
C ALA A 19 33.48 27.92 11.97
N PRO A 20 32.32 28.12 12.64
CA PRO A 20 31.51 27.01 13.08
C PRO A 20 30.99 26.26 11.85
N SER A 21 31.23 24.94 11.80
CA SER A 21 30.65 24.07 10.79
C SER A 21 29.13 24.24 10.81
N LEU A 22 28.56 24.81 9.74
CA LEU A 22 27.13 24.81 9.49
C LEU A 22 26.67 23.37 9.29
N ILE A 23 26.19 22.75 10.37
CA ILE A 23 25.39 21.53 10.29
C ILE A 23 24.07 21.96 9.64
N VAL A 24 23.92 21.69 8.34
CA VAL A 24 22.63 21.79 7.67
C VAL A 24 21.78 20.62 8.17
N LEU A 25 21.01 20.86 9.23
CA LEU A 25 19.93 19.97 9.64
C LEU A 25 18.90 19.96 8.50
N SER A 26 18.87 18.88 7.72
CA SER A 26 17.79 18.67 6.76
C SER A 26 16.48 18.56 7.54
N VAL A 27 15.66 19.60 7.47
CA VAL A 27 14.26 19.51 7.92
C VAL A 27 13.49 18.78 6.83
N SER A 28 13.73 17.48 6.65
CA SER A 28 12.83 16.62 5.88
C SER A 28 11.66 16.24 6.78
N ARG A 29 10.68 17.13 6.87
CA ARG A 29 9.37 16.78 7.43
C ARG A 29 8.28 17.69 6.92
N CYS A 30 7.85 17.45 5.68
CA CYS A 30 6.43 17.45 5.40
C CYS A 30 6.01 15.98 5.26
N VAL A 31 5.81 15.31 6.41
CA VAL A 31 4.93 14.14 6.42
C VAL A 31 3.58 14.71 6.04
N LYS A 32 3.14 14.49 4.80
CA LYS A 32 1.73 14.66 4.46
C LYS A 32 0.97 13.72 5.38
N LYS A 33 0.41 14.27 6.46
CA LYS A 33 -0.50 13.56 7.33
C LYS A 33 -1.72 13.27 6.45
N SER A 34 -1.74 12.06 5.90
CA SER A 34 -2.88 11.51 5.17
C SER A 34 -4.13 11.69 6.03
N HIS A 35 -5.25 11.97 5.38
CA HIS A 35 -6.56 12.14 5.98
C HIS A 35 -6.70 11.30 7.25
N ILE A 36 -7.10 11.92 8.36
CA ILE A 36 -7.75 11.20 9.46
C ILE A 36 -9.10 10.74 8.88
N GLY A 37 -9.02 9.70 8.05
CA GLY A 37 -10.14 8.98 7.48
C GLY A 37 -10.19 7.66 8.21
N TRP A 38 -11.34 7.33 8.76
CA TRP A 38 -11.67 6.06 9.42
C TRP A 38 -11.40 4.82 8.53
N PHE A 39 -11.06 5.03 7.26
CA PHE A 39 -10.75 4.02 6.27
C PHE A 39 -9.85 4.57 5.16
N ILE A 40 -9.19 3.66 4.44
CA ILE A 40 -8.49 3.95 3.19
C ILE A 40 -8.93 2.98 2.09
N SER A 41 -9.08 3.48 0.87
CA SER A 41 -9.28 2.66 -0.33
C SER A 41 -8.26 3.05 -1.38
N ILE A 42 -7.53 2.05 -1.88
CA ILE A 42 -6.38 2.22 -2.76
C ILE A 42 -6.70 1.54 -4.10
N ASP A 43 -6.69 2.32 -5.17
CA ASP A 43 -6.72 1.82 -6.57
C ASP A 43 -5.26 1.50 -6.97
N CYS A 44 -4.97 0.21 -7.11
CA CYS A 44 -3.62 -0.29 -7.29
C CYS A 44 -3.22 -0.20 -8.76
N GLY A 45 -2.08 0.44 -9.03
CA GLY A 45 -1.65 0.74 -10.39
C GLY A 45 -2.24 2.04 -10.96
N LEU A 46 -3.00 2.83 -10.20
CA LEU A 46 -3.45 4.15 -10.64
C LEU A 46 -2.26 5.12 -10.78
N VAL A 47 -1.90 5.47 -12.02
CA VAL A 47 -0.71 6.29 -12.36
C VAL A 47 -1.00 7.79 -12.48
N ASP A 48 -2.23 8.20 -12.82
CA ASP A 48 -2.51 9.59 -13.23
C ASP A 48 -2.65 10.60 -12.07
N LYS A 49 -2.26 10.24 -10.84
CA LYS A 49 -2.27 11.06 -9.61
C LYS A 49 -3.58 11.78 -9.26
N GLN A 50 -4.63 11.65 -10.06
CA GLN A 50 -5.97 12.10 -9.74
C GLN A 50 -6.69 11.00 -8.99
N ASN A 51 -6.58 11.08 -7.67
CA ASN A 51 -7.51 10.41 -6.76
C ASN A 51 -8.95 10.79 -7.13
N TYR A 52 -9.90 9.90 -6.88
CA TYR A 52 -11.27 10.11 -7.30
C TYR A 52 -12.25 9.59 -6.27
N THR A 53 -13.46 10.15 -6.28
CA THR A 53 -14.60 9.57 -5.58
C THR A 53 -15.40 8.76 -6.60
N ASP A 54 -15.61 7.48 -6.32
CA ASP A 54 -16.47 6.64 -7.15
C ASP A 54 -17.92 7.14 -7.06
N GLU A 55 -18.54 7.45 -8.19
CA GLU A 55 -19.86 8.10 -8.23
C GLU A 55 -20.99 7.17 -7.75
N THR A 56 -20.80 5.86 -7.87
CA THR A 56 -21.82 4.87 -7.48
C THR A 56 -21.78 4.60 -5.98
N THR A 57 -20.59 4.39 -5.43
CA THR A 57 -20.39 4.00 -4.03
C THR A 57 -20.07 5.18 -3.12
N SER A 58 -19.77 6.35 -3.68
CA SER A 58 -19.24 7.53 -2.95
C SER A 58 -17.93 7.27 -2.20
N ILE A 59 -17.21 6.19 -2.54
CA ILE A 59 -15.94 5.84 -1.91
C ILE A 59 -14.81 6.62 -2.58
N TYR A 60 -13.97 7.26 -1.77
CA TYR A 60 -12.74 7.92 -2.21
C TYR A 60 -11.60 6.92 -2.39
N TYR A 61 -11.04 6.85 -3.60
CA TYR A 61 -9.89 6.02 -3.95
C TYR A 61 -8.64 6.88 -4.17
N THR A 62 -7.53 6.44 -3.57
CA THR A 62 -6.20 7.03 -3.79
C THR A 62 -5.30 6.10 -4.60
N SER A 63 -4.29 6.67 -5.27
CA SER A 63 -3.20 5.90 -5.88
C SER A 63 -2.37 5.13 -4.86
N ASP A 64 -1.79 4.00 -5.28
CA ASP A 64 -0.92 3.15 -4.48
C ASP A 64 0.54 3.60 -4.32
N VAL A 65 0.92 4.73 -4.93
CA VAL A 65 2.30 5.22 -5.01
C VAL A 65 3.01 5.37 -3.64
N ASN A 66 2.27 5.61 -2.56
CA ASN A 66 2.83 5.78 -1.21
C ASN A 66 2.75 4.51 -0.34
N PHE A 67 2.31 3.38 -0.91
CA PHE A 67 2.06 2.14 -0.16
C PHE A 67 2.97 0.99 -0.59
N THR A 68 3.60 1.09 -1.77
CA THR A 68 4.58 0.10 -2.24
C THR A 68 5.59 0.75 -3.18
N ASP A 69 6.85 0.31 -3.10
CA ASP A 69 7.96 0.89 -3.85
C ASP A 69 8.28 0.12 -5.16
N THR A 70 7.57 -0.99 -5.41
CA THR A 70 7.87 -1.92 -6.51
C THR A 70 6.65 -2.23 -7.36
N GLY A 71 6.82 -3.08 -8.37
CA GLY A 71 5.76 -3.50 -9.27
C GLY A 71 5.54 -2.54 -10.44
N VAL A 72 4.64 -2.95 -11.34
CA VAL A 72 4.34 -2.29 -12.60
C VAL A 72 2.85 -2.01 -12.67
N SER A 73 2.49 -0.75 -12.94
CA SER A 73 1.11 -0.36 -13.21
C SER A 73 0.68 -0.89 -14.58
N ASN A 74 -0.49 -1.50 -14.66
CA ASN A 74 -1.10 -1.99 -15.89
C ASN A 74 -2.58 -1.64 -15.91
N ASN A 75 -3.10 -1.45 -17.12
CA ASN A 75 -4.53 -1.39 -17.37
C ASN A 75 -5.03 -2.78 -17.74
N ILE A 76 -6.23 -3.15 -17.29
CA ILE A 76 -6.89 -4.33 -17.85
C ILE A 76 -7.33 -4.08 -19.30
N SER A 77 -7.58 -5.15 -20.05
CA SER A 77 -8.10 -5.08 -21.40
C SER A 77 -9.46 -4.34 -21.46
N SER A 78 -9.65 -3.53 -22.50
CA SER A 78 -10.91 -2.79 -22.75
C SER A 78 -12.14 -3.69 -22.80
N LYS A 79 -11.98 -4.94 -23.25
CA LYS A 79 -13.02 -5.98 -23.27
C LYS A 79 -13.65 -6.18 -21.88
N HIS A 80 -12.84 -6.11 -20.82
CA HIS A 80 -13.30 -6.37 -19.46
C HIS A 80 -13.72 -5.09 -18.73
N LYS A 81 -13.17 -3.92 -19.08
CA LYS A 81 -13.54 -2.64 -18.45
C LYS A 81 -15.03 -2.32 -18.53
N ALA A 82 -15.69 -2.67 -19.63
CA ALA A 82 -17.10 -2.37 -19.85
C ALA A 82 -18.05 -3.03 -18.83
N SER A 83 -17.64 -4.15 -18.22
CA SER A 83 -18.45 -4.91 -17.26
C SER A 83 -17.99 -4.76 -15.81
N LEU A 84 -17.01 -3.89 -15.56
CA LEU A 84 -16.35 -3.77 -14.25
C LEU A 84 -16.37 -2.33 -13.77
N GLU A 85 -16.52 -2.16 -12.45
CA GLU A 85 -16.43 -0.87 -11.82
C GLU A 85 -15.02 -0.27 -11.94
N ARG A 86 -14.94 1.07 -11.88
CA ARG A 86 -13.73 1.84 -12.19
C ARG A 86 -12.50 1.39 -11.39
N GLN A 87 -12.67 1.04 -10.12
CA GLN A 87 -11.58 0.61 -9.25
C GLN A 87 -10.89 -0.70 -9.68
N PHE A 88 -11.49 -1.44 -10.62
CA PHE A 88 -10.90 -2.66 -11.17
C PHE A 88 -10.21 -2.44 -12.52
N TRP A 89 -10.19 -1.21 -13.05
CA TRP A 89 -9.64 -0.94 -14.38
C TRP A 89 -8.10 -0.97 -14.41
N ASN A 90 -7.46 -0.81 -13.25
CA ASN A 90 -6.02 -0.85 -13.09
C ASN A 90 -5.61 -2.00 -12.18
N VAL A 91 -4.38 -2.46 -12.38
CA VAL A 91 -3.71 -3.38 -11.46
C VAL A 91 -2.27 -2.95 -11.27
N ARG A 92 -1.72 -3.25 -10.10
CA ARG A 92 -0.27 -3.33 -9.91
C ARG A 92 0.16 -4.78 -9.95
N SER A 93 1.05 -5.11 -10.89
CA SER A 93 1.65 -6.44 -11.03
C SER A 93 3.06 -6.48 -10.48
N PHE A 94 3.51 -7.65 -10.03
CA PHE A 94 4.82 -7.86 -9.43
C PHE A 94 5.59 -8.95 -10.18
N PRO A 95 6.14 -8.64 -11.37
CA PRO A 95 6.85 -9.62 -12.21
C PRO A 95 8.23 -10.00 -11.65
N LYS A 96 8.72 -9.28 -10.64
CA LYS A 96 10.03 -9.49 -10.01
C LYS A 96 9.84 -9.73 -8.51
N GLY A 97 10.74 -10.53 -7.94
CA GLY A 97 10.74 -10.87 -6.52
C GLY A 97 9.73 -11.95 -6.17
N THR A 98 10.03 -12.69 -5.10
CA THR A 98 9.16 -13.76 -4.59
C THR A 98 8.07 -13.21 -3.67
N ARG A 99 8.35 -12.15 -2.92
CA ARG A 99 7.43 -11.53 -1.96
C ARG A 99 7.43 -10.02 -2.15
N ASN A 100 6.26 -9.47 -2.46
CA ASN A 100 6.08 -8.04 -2.68
C ASN A 100 4.97 -7.52 -1.77
N CYS A 101 5.22 -6.44 -1.05
CA CYS A 101 4.33 -6.01 0.03
C CYS A 101 3.86 -4.57 -0.14
N TYR A 102 2.64 -4.34 0.31
CA TYR A 102 2.11 -3.03 0.65
C TYR A 102 2.35 -2.78 2.13
N THR A 103 2.60 -1.52 2.49
CA THR A 103 2.68 -1.06 3.88
C THR A 103 1.46 -0.20 4.17
N LEU A 104 0.58 -0.69 5.04
CA LEU A 104 -0.60 0.05 5.50
C LEU A 104 -0.35 0.55 6.92
N TYR A 105 -0.46 1.86 7.13
CA TYR A 105 -0.31 2.45 8.46
C TYR A 105 -1.61 2.33 9.26
N VAL A 106 -1.50 1.90 10.51
CA VAL A 106 -2.60 1.70 11.46
C VAL A 106 -2.26 2.41 12.77
N SER A 107 -3.26 2.73 13.59
CA SER A 107 -2.99 3.32 14.90
C SER A 107 -2.67 2.22 15.91
N GLN A 108 -1.48 2.27 16.50
CA GLN A 108 -1.12 1.43 17.64
C GLN A 108 -1.98 1.79 18.87
N GLY A 109 -2.22 0.83 19.77
CA GLY A 109 -2.56 1.13 21.16
C GLY A 109 -4.05 1.34 21.47
N SER A 110 -4.94 0.78 20.66
CA SER A 110 -6.34 0.65 21.07
C SER A 110 -6.80 -0.72 20.63
N SER A 111 -7.69 -1.36 21.38
CA SER A 111 -8.43 -2.59 21.03
C SER A 111 -9.07 -2.62 19.63
N LYS A 112 -8.84 -1.62 18.78
CA LYS A 112 -9.31 -1.48 17.41
C LYS A 112 -8.92 -2.69 16.58
N LYS A 113 -9.91 -3.13 15.83
CA LYS A 113 -9.79 -4.18 14.83
C LYS A 113 -9.87 -3.53 13.47
N TYR A 114 -9.15 -4.10 12.53
CA TYR A 114 -9.09 -3.61 11.17
C TYR A 114 -9.55 -4.70 10.23
N LEU A 115 -10.45 -4.37 9.32
CA LEU A 115 -10.74 -5.19 8.15
C LEU A 115 -9.78 -4.77 7.04
N VAL A 116 -8.99 -5.71 6.54
CA VAL A 116 -8.28 -5.58 5.27
C VAL A 116 -9.08 -6.32 4.22
N ARG A 117 -9.33 -5.66 3.10
CA ARG A 117 -9.90 -6.28 1.90
C ARG A 117 -8.93 -6.12 0.74
N ALA A 118 -8.52 -7.23 0.14
CA ALA A 118 -7.75 -7.24 -1.10
C ALA A 118 -8.63 -7.81 -2.22
N SER A 119 -8.73 -7.09 -3.33
CA SER A 119 -9.50 -7.53 -4.49
C SER A 119 -8.64 -7.60 -5.74
N PHE A 120 -8.98 -8.58 -6.58
CA PHE A 120 -8.18 -8.99 -7.73
C PHE A 120 -9.09 -9.22 -8.92
N VAL A 121 -8.71 -8.62 -10.06
CA VAL A 121 -9.28 -8.89 -11.38
C VAL A 121 -8.14 -9.00 -12.38
N TYR A 122 -7.99 -10.16 -13.02
CA TYR A 122 -6.91 -10.37 -14.00
C TYR A 122 -7.11 -9.49 -15.23
N GLY A 123 -8.31 -9.46 -15.78
CA GLY A 123 -8.71 -8.62 -16.90
C GLY A 123 -7.81 -8.73 -18.14
N ASN A 124 -7.03 -9.82 -18.23
CA ASN A 124 -5.96 -10.02 -19.21
C ASN A 124 -5.00 -8.81 -19.31
N TYR A 125 -4.61 -8.23 -18.17
CA TYR A 125 -3.79 -7.01 -18.13
C TYR A 125 -2.43 -7.16 -18.84
N ASP A 126 -1.88 -8.38 -18.90
CA ASP A 126 -0.59 -8.67 -19.54
C ASP A 126 -0.71 -9.28 -20.94
N GLY A 127 -1.94 -9.43 -21.45
CA GLY A 127 -2.21 -9.97 -22.79
C GLY A 127 -1.95 -11.46 -22.96
N LYS A 128 -1.55 -12.19 -21.91
CA LYS A 128 -1.15 -13.61 -22.02
C LYS A 128 -2.33 -14.59 -22.05
N ASN A 129 -3.52 -14.16 -21.65
CA ASN A 129 -4.69 -15.02 -21.47
C ASN A 129 -4.39 -16.25 -20.59
N PHE A 130 -3.53 -16.09 -19.59
CA PHE A 130 -3.13 -17.15 -18.67
C PHE A 130 -3.44 -16.70 -17.24
N LEU A 131 -4.34 -17.40 -16.58
CA LEU A 131 -4.78 -17.06 -15.24
C LEU A 131 -3.67 -17.36 -14.23
N PRO A 132 -3.18 -16.36 -13.48
CA PRO A 132 -2.13 -16.60 -12.50
C PRO A 132 -2.72 -17.18 -11.20
N GLU A 133 -1.91 -17.93 -10.47
CA GLU A 133 -2.19 -18.37 -9.11
C GLU A 133 -1.05 -17.90 -8.20
N PHE A 134 -1.39 -17.36 -7.03
CA PHE A 134 -0.41 -16.85 -6.06
C PHE A 134 -1.03 -16.78 -4.66
N ASP A 135 -0.20 -16.59 -3.64
CA ASP A 135 -0.67 -16.48 -2.26
C ASP A 135 -0.66 -15.03 -1.77
N ILE A 136 -1.54 -14.72 -0.82
CA ILE A 136 -1.54 -13.48 -0.05
C ILE A 136 -1.24 -13.77 1.43
N TYR A 137 -0.52 -12.84 2.05
CA TYR A 137 -0.10 -12.88 3.44
C TYR A 137 -0.44 -11.56 4.15
N LEU A 138 -0.80 -11.66 5.42
CA LEU A 138 -0.89 -10.53 6.33
C LEU A 138 0.30 -10.57 7.31
N GLY A 139 1.24 -9.65 7.17
CA GLY A 139 2.53 -9.73 7.84
C GLY A 139 3.24 -11.02 7.42
N ALA A 140 3.64 -11.85 8.40
CA ALA A 140 4.20 -13.17 8.17
C ALA A 140 3.16 -14.30 8.03
N LYS A 141 1.89 -14.04 8.37
CA LYS A 141 0.82 -15.05 8.38
C LYS A 141 0.32 -15.30 6.95
N TRP A 142 0.30 -16.57 6.52
CA TRP A 142 -0.41 -16.96 5.30
C TRP A 142 -1.88 -16.64 5.49
N TRP A 143 -2.48 -15.98 4.50
CA TRP A 143 -3.87 -15.58 4.54
C TRP A 143 -4.68 -16.45 3.60
N GLU A 144 -4.39 -16.46 2.30
CA GLU A 144 -5.10 -17.35 1.36
C GLU A 144 -4.39 -17.46 0.02
N SER A 145 -4.78 -18.44 -0.80
CA SER A 145 -4.45 -18.48 -2.22
C SER A 145 -5.46 -17.67 -3.04
N VAL A 146 -4.98 -16.99 -4.07
CA VAL A 146 -5.75 -16.27 -5.07
C VAL A 146 -5.76 -17.11 -6.35
N VAL A 147 -6.93 -17.64 -6.66
CA VAL A 147 -7.21 -18.48 -7.84
C VAL A 147 -8.35 -17.85 -8.61
N PHE A 148 -8.25 -17.81 -9.94
CA PHE A 148 -9.25 -17.22 -10.83
C PHE A 148 -9.94 -18.30 -11.65
N GLU A 149 -11.25 -18.18 -11.84
CA GLU A 149 -12.03 -19.04 -12.74
C GLU A 149 -11.98 -18.51 -14.18
N ASP A 150 -12.00 -17.18 -14.33
CA ASP A 150 -11.93 -16.48 -15.61
C ASP A 150 -11.24 -15.11 -15.49
N SER A 151 -11.08 -14.41 -16.63
CA SER A 151 -10.38 -13.12 -16.67
C SER A 151 -11.16 -11.95 -16.07
N SER A 152 -12.49 -12.06 -15.95
CA SER A 152 -13.38 -11.06 -15.36
C SER A 152 -13.75 -11.35 -13.89
N SER A 153 -13.38 -12.51 -13.35
CA SER A 153 -13.71 -12.88 -11.98
C SER A 153 -13.17 -11.84 -10.99
N VAL A 154 -14.05 -11.28 -10.15
CA VAL A 154 -13.66 -10.41 -9.04
C VAL A 154 -13.43 -11.28 -7.82
N ILE A 155 -12.16 -11.59 -7.55
CA ILE A 155 -11.77 -12.32 -6.34
C ILE A 155 -11.57 -11.32 -5.22
N THR A 156 -12.21 -11.53 -4.08
CA THR A 156 -12.08 -10.66 -2.90
C THR A 156 -11.72 -11.49 -1.68
N LYS A 157 -10.63 -11.12 -1.01
CA LYS A 157 -10.20 -11.72 0.25
C LYS A 157 -10.37 -10.70 1.36
N GLU A 158 -10.96 -11.13 2.47
CA GLU A 158 -11.17 -10.30 3.67
C GLU A 158 -10.55 -10.95 4.91
N ILE A 159 -9.81 -10.15 5.68
CA ILE A 159 -9.27 -10.55 7.00
C ILE A 159 -9.45 -9.42 8.00
N ILE A 160 -9.92 -9.79 9.18
CA ILE A 160 -9.93 -8.92 10.35
C ILE A 160 -8.70 -9.23 11.17
N PHE A 161 -8.00 -8.19 11.64
CA PHE A 161 -6.87 -8.35 12.55
C PHE A 161 -6.84 -7.27 13.63
N SER A 162 -6.29 -7.63 14.78
CA SER A 162 -5.88 -6.68 15.82
C SER A 162 -4.46 -6.20 15.53
N ALA A 163 -4.25 -4.88 15.41
CA ALA A 163 -2.93 -4.32 15.12
C ALA A 163 -1.99 -4.45 16.33
N SER A 164 -0.83 -5.06 16.13
CA SER A 164 0.26 -5.14 17.12
C SER A 164 1.35 -4.07 16.92
N SER A 165 1.38 -3.43 15.75
CA SER A 165 2.30 -2.35 15.38
C SER A 165 1.50 -1.15 14.82
N ASP A 166 2.19 -0.06 14.49
CA ASP A 166 1.66 1.10 13.77
C ASP A 166 1.60 0.91 12.24
N TYR A 167 1.92 -0.28 11.76
CA TYR A 167 1.74 -0.68 10.37
C TYR A 167 1.41 -2.17 10.26
N VAL A 168 0.88 -2.57 9.11
CA VAL A 168 0.75 -3.96 8.70
C VAL A 168 1.21 -4.11 7.25
N HIS A 169 1.83 -5.24 6.95
CA HIS A 169 2.15 -5.59 5.56
C HIS A 169 1.07 -6.47 4.96
N VAL A 170 0.66 -6.14 3.74
CA VAL A 170 -0.15 -7.03 2.90
C VAL A 170 0.74 -7.49 1.76
N CYS A 171 1.13 -8.76 1.75
CA CYS A 171 2.15 -9.27 0.85
C CYS A 171 1.57 -10.26 -0.14
N LEU A 172 1.93 -10.10 -1.42
CA LEU A 172 1.68 -11.06 -2.47
C LEU A 172 2.92 -11.93 -2.65
N PHE A 173 2.72 -13.24 -2.69
CA PHE A 173 3.79 -14.23 -2.76
C PHE A 173 3.68 -15.03 -4.06
N ASN A 174 4.74 -14.98 -4.86
CA ASN A 174 4.83 -15.67 -6.14
C ASN A 174 5.09 -17.17 -5.93
N THR A 175 4.12 -18.00 -6.32
CA THR A 175 4.20 -19.48 -6.26
C THR A 175 4.75 -20.11 -7.54
N GLY A 176 5.17 -19.30 -8.51
CA GLY A 176 5.68 -19.74 -9.81
C GLY A 176 4.60 -20.01 -10.87
N LYS A 177 3.32 -19.78 -10.55
CA LYS A 177 2.17 -20.04 -11.43
C LYS A 177 1.62 -18.77 -12.09
N GLY A 178 2.48 -17.80 -12.40
CA GLY A 178 2.11 -16.53 -13.00
C GLY A 178 2.57 -15.33 -12.18
N THR A 179 2.25 -14.12 -12.65
CA THR A 179 2.66 -12.87 -12.00
C THR A 179 1.64 -12.46 -10.95
N PRO A 180 2.00 -12.35 -9.65
CA PRO A 180 1.10 -11.81 -8.64
C PRO A 180 0.74 -10.36 -8.95
N PHE A 181 -0.50 -9.99 -8.69
CA PHE A 181 -1.00 -8.64 -8.92
C PHE A 181 -2.10 -8.32 -7.93
N ILE A 182 -2.45 -7.03 -7.78
CA ILE A 182 -3.58 -6.57 -6.97
C ILE A 182 -4.29 -5.42 -7.69
N SER A 183 -5.62 -5.38 -7.60
CA SER A 183 -6.45 -4.33 -8.21
C SER A 183 -6.85 -3.29 -7.17
N VAL A 184 -7.34 -3.73 -6.01
CA VAL A 184 -7.83 -2.83 -4.95
C VAL A 184 -7.35 -3.31 -3.59
N LEU A 185 -6.93 -2.37 -2.74
CA LEU A 185 -6.61 -2.63 -1.35
C LEU A 185 -7.37 -1.65 -0.45
N GLU A 186 -8.16 -2.19 0.47
CA GLU A 186 -8.97 -1.40 1.39
C GLU A 186 -8.65 -1.75 2.85
N LEU A 187 -8.61 -0.73 3.70
CA LEU A 187 -8.52 -0.87 5.15
C LEU A 187 -9.70 -0.15 5.79
N ARG A 188 -10.41 -0.82 6.69
CA ARG A 188 -11.51 -0.24 7.48
C ARG A 188 -11.22 -0.44 8.97
N VAL A 189 -11.44 0.60 9.77
CA VAL A 189 -11.50 0.47 11.23
C VAL A 189 -12.86 -0.13 11.60
N LEU A 190 -12.84 -1.18 12.42
CA LEU A 190 -14.03 -1.85 12.94
C LEU A 190 -14.24 -1.47 14.41
N ASN A 191 -15.50 -1.52 14.85
CA ASN A 191 -15.82 -1.50 16.27
C ASN A 191 -15.34 -2.81 16.91
N SER A 192 -14.46 -2.71 17.91
CA SER A 192 -13.76 -3.84 18.53
C SER A 192 -14.70 -4.84 19.21
N ASP A 193 -15.86 -4.38 19.66
CA ASP A 193 -16.72 -5.16 20.56
C ASP A 193 -17.52 -6.24 19.81
N ALA A 194 -17.65 -6.11 18.48
CA ALA A 194 -18.37 -7.06 17.64
C ALA A 194 -17.53 -8.31 17.28
N TYR A 195 -16.22 -8.24 17.43
CA TYR A 195 -15.30 -9.32 17.07
C TYR A 195 -14.43 -9.61 18.28
N LEU A 196 -14.49 -10.80 18.89
CA LEU A 196 -13.77 -11.06 20.14
C LEU A 196 -12.36 -11.65 19.93
N VAL A 197 -12.07 -12.22 18.76
CA VAL A 197 -10.77 -12.86 18.46
C VAL A 197 -9.83 -11.95 17.68
N ASN A 198 -8.52 -12.24 17.72
CA ASN A 198 -7.49 -11.35 17.17
C ASN A 198 -7.28 -11.44 15.66
N SER A 199 -7.74 -12.52 15.01
CA SER A 199 -7.67 -12.68 13.56
C SER A 199 -8.87 -13.52 13.08
N LEU A 200 -9.55 -13.05 12.03
CA LEU A 200 -10.67 -13.74 11.39
C LEU A 200 -10.56 -13.60 9.88
N GLU A 201 -10.62 -14.72 9.16
CA GLU A 201 -10.72 -14.73 7.70
C GLU A 201 -12.19 -14.91 7.32
N LEU A 202 -12.64 -14.18 6.31
CA LEU A 202 -14.02 -14.29 5.85
C LEU A 202 -14.20 -15.59 5.05
N LEU A 203 -15.04 -16.50 5.55
CA LEU A 203 -15.46 -17.68 4.79
C LEU A 203 -16.63 -17.38 3.86
N GLY A 204 -17.57 -16.53 4.28
CA GLY A 204 -18.73 -16.16 3.49
C GLY A 204 -19.57 -15.06 4.15
N ARG A 205 -20.27 -14.28 3.33
CA ARG A 205 -21.25 -13.26 3.75
C ARG A 205 -22.51 -13.44 2.91
N PHE A 206 -23.65 -13.55 3.56
CA PHE A 206 -24.93 -13.79 2.91
C PHE A 206 -25.95 -12.73 3.32
N ASP A 207 -26.56 -12.08 2.33
CA ASP A 207 -27.68 -11.15 2.55
C ASP A 207 -28.98 -11.93 2.38
N ILE A 208 -29.54 -12.40 3.49
CA ILE A 208 -30.78 -13.18 3.48
C ILE A 208 -31.97 -12.21 3.53
N GLY A 209 -32.93 -12.37 2.61
CA GLY A 209 -34.18 -11.61 2.61
C GLY A 209 -34.24 -10.38 1.72
N LEU A 210 -33.28 -10.22 0.79
CA LEU A 210 -33.33 -9.13 -0.21
C LEU A 210 -34.55 -9.29 -1.14
N GLN A 211 -35.49 -8.34 -1.07
CA GLN A 211 -36.50 -8.16 -2.11
C GLN A 211 -35.93 -7.25 -3.20
N GLY A 212 -35.88 -7.73 -4.45
CA GLY A 212 -35.52 -6.92 -5.62
C GLY A 212 -34.04 -6.92 -6.03
N GLY A 213 -33.23 -7.87 -5.55
CA GLY A 213 -31.89 -8.14 -6.11
C GLY A 213 -30.85 -7.03 -5.95
N LYS A 214 -31.14 -5.97 -5.19
CA LYS A 214 -30.20 -4.89 -4.96
C LYS A 214 -29.16 -5.32 -3.93
N LYS A 215 -27.92 -5.49 -4.38
CA LYS A 215 -26.78 -5.78 -3.51
C LYS A 215 -26.57 -4.58 -2.57
N ILE A 216 -26.64 -4.79 -1.26
CA ILE A 216 -26.30 -3.78 -0.26
C ILE A 216 -24.82 -4.02 0.06
N ARG A 217 -23.95 -3.07 -0.31
CA ARG A 217 -22.50 -3.16 -0.09
C ARG A 217 -22.04 -2.15 0.94
#